data_AF-A0A7S0WZ51-F1
#
_entry.id   AF-A0A7S0WZ51-F1
#
_cell.length_a   1.000
_cell.length_b   1.000
_cell.length_c   1.000
_cell.angle_alpha   90.00
_cell.angle_beta   90.00
_cell.angle_gamma   90.00
#
_symmetry.space_group_name_H-M   'P 1'
#
loop_
_entity.id
_entity.type
_entity.pdbx_description
1 polymer ?
#
loop_
_entity_poly.entity_id
_entity_poly.type
_entity_poly.pdbx_seq_one_letter_code
_entity_poly.pdbx_strand_id
1 'polypeptide(L)'
;AFGGRLRSSVTCTSCKYSSNTYDPFLDLSLEINKAPTIVKALEHFTTIEVLDGANKYICSKCKRKVKAHKRFTIDKAPNVLTINLKRFMYGSYGGKIDRMVDFATKLDLTPFMSKRKEPQHREKYTLYGVLVHSGHSTQSGHYYSFVRTGSGPWHAMDDSRVGRVSEQTVLKQRAYMLFYIRDAERPKPKPQPSPSPAAPLPTPSPSAPTLAPSKPS
;
A
#
# COMPACT_ATOMS: atom_id res chain seq x y z
N ALA A 1 -13.03 1.65 -6.79
CA ALA A 1 -12.85 0.62 -7.84
C ALA A 1 -11.82 -0.39 -7.36
N PHE A 2 -12.21 -1.67 -7.36
CA PHE A 2 -11.30 -2.78 -7.15
C PHE A 2 -10.43 -2.97 -8.40
N GLY A 3 -9.27 -3.60 -8.20
CA GLY A 3 -8.44 -4.07 -9.29
C GLY A 3 -7.28 -3.16 -9.67
N GLY A 4 -6.15 -3.81 -9.91
CA GLY A 4 -4.90 -3.21 -10.32
C GLY A 4 -4.34 -3.92 -11.56
N ARG A 5 -3.07 -3.67 -11.84
CA ARG A 5 -2.34 -4.33 -12.94
C ARG A 5 -0.96 -4.75 -12.48
N LEU A 6 -0.61 -6.01 -12.69
CA LEU A 6 0.74 -6.53 -12.51
C LEU A 6 1.55 -6.32 -13.80
N ARG A 7 2.87 -6.22 -13.66
CA ARG A 7 3.83 -6.33 -14.75
C ARG A 7 4.74 -7.53 -14.50
N SER A 8 4.69 -8.50 -15.40
CA SER A 8 5.65 -9.60 -15.51
C SER A 8 6.74 -9.22 -16.49
N SER A 9 7.99 -9.12 -16.04
CA SER A 9 9.15 -8.79 -16.87
C SER A 9 10.08 -10.00 -16.95
N VAL A 10 10.43 -10.43 -18.17
CA VAL A 10 11.45 -11.46 -18.42
C VAL A 10 12.61 -10.83 -19.18
N THR A 11 13.78 -10.76 -18.55
CA THR A 11 14.99 -10.16 -19.11
C THR A 11 16.03 -11.22 -19.42
N CYS A 12 16.41 -11.33 -20.69
CA CYS A 12 17.47 -12.23 -21.13
C CYS A 12 18.83 -11.79 -20.55
N THR A 13 19.59 -12.70 -19.93
CA THR A 13 20.91 -12.33 -19.39
C THR A 13 21.96 -12.13 -20.47
N SER A 14 21.81 -12.78 -21.63
CA SER A 14 22.77 -12.72 -22.75
C SER A 14 22.63 -11.44 -23.59
N CYS A 15 21.42 -11.13 -24.10
CA CYS A 15 21.20 -9.98 -24.99
C CYS A 15 20.52 -8.79 -24.32
N LYS A 16 20.17 -8.89 -23.03
CA LYS A 16 19.50 -7.85 -22.23
C LYS A 16 18.09 -7.43 -22.71
N TYR A 17 17.56 -8.06 -23.77
CA TYR A 17 16.17 -7.84 -24.19
C TYR A 17 15.20 -8.22 -23.06
N SER A 18 14.24 -7.33 -22.80
CA SER A 18 13.16 -7.52 -21.82
C SER A 18 11.81 -7.64 -22.52
N SER A 19 11.07 -8.68 -22.18
CA SER A 19 9.66 -8.85 -22.54
C SER A 19 8.79 -8.50 -21.34
N ASN A 20 7.79 -7.64 -21.53
CA ASN A 20 6.84 -7.25 -20.49
C ASN A 20 5.44 -7.73 -20.83
N THR A 21 4.76 -8.37 -19.89
CA THR A 21 3.33 -8.71 -19.94
C THR A 21 2.61 -7.99 -18.81
N TYR A 22 1.39 -7.51 -19.08
CA TYR A 22 0.61 -6.74 -18.13
C TYR A 22 -0.73 -7.42 -17.89
N ASP A 23 -0.96 -7.87 -16.67
CA ASP A 23 -2.12 -8.69 -16.30
C ASP A 23 -2.97 -7.95 -15.26
N PRO A 24 -4.30 -7.82 -15.46
CA PRO A 24 -5.18 -7.29 -14.42
C PRO A 24 -5.22 -8.23 -13.22
N PHE A 25 -5.39 -7.67 -12.02
CA PHE A 25 -5.62 -8.46 -10.80
C PHE A 25 -6.71 -7.83 -9.95
N LEU A 26 -7.44 -8.63 -9.18
CA LEU A 26 -8.42 -8.17 -8.18
C LEU A 26 -7.88 -8.30 -6.75
N ASP A 27 -7.06 -9.31 -6.50
CA ASP A 27 -6.34 -9.55 -5.25
C ASP A 27 -4.86 -9.88 -5.51
N LEU A 28 -4.04 -9.69 -4.47
CA LEU A 28 -2.68 -10.24 -4.40
C LEU A 28 -2.69 -11.47 -3.53
N SER A 29 -2.53 -12.64 -4.15
CA SER A 29 -2.39 -13.92 -3.46
C SER A 29 -0.93 -14.18 -3.10
N LEU A 30 -0.58 -13.98 -1.81
CA LEU A 30 0.81 -14.00 -1.33
C LEU A 30 1.19 -15.35 -0.72
N GLU A 31 2.36 -15.84 -1.10
CA GLU A 31 3.02 -16.99 -0.47
C GLU A 31 3.59 -16.58 0.88
N ILE A 32 3.15 -17.24 1.95
CA ILE A 32 3.56 -16.88 3.31
C ILE A 32 4.59 -17.84 3.90
N ASN A 33 4.90 -18.98 3.26
CA ASN A 33 5.71 -20.12 3.78
C ASN A 33 6.99 -19.72 4.51
N LYS A 34 7.69 -18.72 3.97
CA LYS A 34 8.96 -18.20 4.50
C LYS A 34 8.89 -16.70 4.81
N ALA A 35 7.67 -16.15 4.93
CA ALA A 35 7.44 -14.72 5.15
C ALA A 35 6.69 -14.51 6.47
N PRO A 36 7.37 -14.01 7.52
CA PRO A 36 6.73 -13.75 8.81
C PRO A 36 5.82 -12.52 8.79
N THR A 37 5.95 -11.64 7.80
CA THR A 37 5.15 -10.42 7.65
C THR A 37 4.61 -10.27 6.24
N ILE A 38 3.52 -9.52 6.06
CA ILE A 38 2.98 -9.22 4.72
C ILE A 38 3.98 -8.44 3.85
N VAL A 39 4.84 -7.62 4.47
CA VAL A 39 5.89 -6.87 3.77
C VAL A 39 6.92 -7.85 3.21
N LYS A 40 7.36 -8.84 4.00
CA LYS A 40 8.26 -9.90 3.53
C LYS A 40 7.61 -10.75 2.43
N ALA A 41 6.31 -11.01 2.53
CA ALA A 41 5.59 -11.74 1.51
C ALA A 41 5.51 -10.96 0.18
N LEU A 42 5.32 -9.63 0.23
CA LEU A 42 5.38 -8.74 -0.94
C LEU A 42 6.80 -8.61 -1.53
N GLU A 43 7.82 -8.59 -0.68
CA GLU A 43 9.22 -8.65 -1.12
C GLU A 43 9.47 -9.93 -1.91
N HIS A 44 9.10 -11.10 -1.36
CA HIS A 44 9.22 -12.38 -2.05
C HIS A 44 8.43 -12.41 -3.36
N PHE A 45 7.19 -11.92 -3.35
CA PHE A 45 6.34 -11.83 -4.54
C PHE A 45 6.98 -11.00 -5.67
N THR A 46 7.74 -9.96 -5.32
CA THR A 46 8.39 -9.06 -6.30
C THR A 46 9.88 -9.31 -6.50
N THR A 47 10.41 -10.41 -5.94
CA THR A 47 11.82 -10.79 -6.07
C THR A 47 12.10 -11.30 -7.49
N ILE A 48 13.37 -11.20 -7.91
CA ILE A 48 13.82 -11.74 -9.19
C ILE A 48 13.91 -13.26 -9.08
N GLU A 49 13.16 -13.96 -9.91
CA GLU A 49 13.26 -15.39 -10.16
C GLU A 49 14.28 -15.62 -11.29
N VAL A 50 15.24 -16.52 -11.08
CA VAL A 50 16.24 -16.86 -12.08
C VAL A 50 15.79 -18.10 -12.85
N LEU A 51 15.52 -17.93 -14.14
CA LEU A 51 15.17 -19.00 -15.06
C LEU A 51 16.46 -19.63 -15.62
N ASP A 52 16.84 -20.80 -15.13
CA ASP A 52 18.08 -21.51 -15.49
C ASP A 52 17.87 -23.04 -15.50
N GLY A 53 18.91 -23.80 -15.88
CA GLY A 53 18.87 -25.26 -15.92
C GLY A 53 17.78 -25.80 -16.85
N ALA A 54 16.89 -26.64 -16.31
CA ALA A 54 15.73 -27.17 -17.03
C ALA A 54 14.68 -26.08 -17.36
N ASN A 55 14.63 -25.00 -16.58
CA ASN A 55 13.63 -23.92 -16.68
C ASN A 55 14.12 -22.73 -17.52
N LYS A 56 15.09 -22.93 -18.42
CA LYS A 56 15.63 -21.86 -19.29
C LYS A 56 14.56 -21.26 -20.19
N TYR A 57 14.61 -19.94 -20.34
CA TYR A 57 13.71 -19.16 -21.18
C TYR A 57 14.16 -19.19 -22.66
N ILE A 58 13.22 -19.32 -23.59
CA ILE A 58 13.50 -19.16 -25.03
C ILE A 58 13.43 -17.68 -25.37
N CYS A 59 14.58 -17.06 -25.61
CA CYS A 59 14.63 -15.63 -25.93
C CYS A 59 14.12 -15.37 -27.34
N SER A 60 13.15 -14.46 -27.49
CA SER A 60 12.58 -14.08 -28.79
C SER A 60 13.60 -13.41 -29.74
N LYS A 61 14.66 -12.79 -29.19
CA LYS A 61 15.77 -12.19 -29.96
C LYS A 61 16.89 -13.18 -30.26
N CYS A 62 17.33 -13.97 -29.27
CA CYS A 62 18.41 -14.95 -29.47
C CYS A 62 17.95 -16.25 -30.13
N LYS A 63 16.64 -16.51 -30.18
CA LYS A 63 16.01 -17.72 -30.72
C LYS A 63 16.54 -19.04 -30.11
N ARG A 64 17.04 -18.98 -28.87
CA ARG A 64 17.59 -20.15 -28.13
C ARG A 64 17.25 -20.09 -26.65
N LYS A 65 17.37 -21.23 -25.97
CA LYS A 65 17.26 -21.33 -24.51
C LYS A 65 18.42 -20.58 -23.85
N VAL A 66 18.08 -19.65 -22.96
CA VAL A 66 19.02 -18.80 -22.23
C VAL A 66 18.63 -18.72 -20.77
N LYS A 67 19.60 -18.36 -19.94
CA LYS A 67 19.31 -17.89 -18.60
C LYS A 67 18.57 -16.55 -18.69
N ALA A 68 17.55 -16.36 -17.86
CA ALA A 68 16.78 -15.13 -17.82
C ALA A 68 16.39 -14.76 -16.38
N HIS A 69 16.13 -13.48 -16.17
CA HIS A 69 15.58 -12.97 -14.91
C HIS A 69 14.11 -12.66 -15.13
N LYS A 70 13.23 -13.33 -14.38
CA LYS A 70 11.80 -13.08 -14.37
C LYS A 70 11.44 -12.32 -13.09
N ARG A 71 10.55 -11.34 -13.19
CA ARG A 71 10.12 -10.54 -12.03
C ARG A 71 8.68 -10.08 -12.18
N PHE A 72 7.90 -10.21 -11.12
CA PHE A 72 6.60 -9.57 -10.99
C PHE A 72 6.72 -8.26 -10.22
N THR A 73 5.97 -7.24 -10.64
CA THR A 73 5.86 -5.94 -9.97
C THR A 73 4.45 -5.39 -10.13
N ILE A 74 4.04 -4.47 -9.26
CA ILE A 74 2.72 -3.83 -9.37
C ILE A 74 2.85 -2.63 -10.32
N ASP A 75 2.18 -2.67 -11.47
CA ASP A 75 2.20 -1.58 -12.46
C ASP A 75 1.21 -0.48 -12.13
N LYS A 76 -0.03 -0.88 -11.81
CA LYS A 76 -1.09 0.02 -11.37
C LYS A 76 -1.66 -0.54 -10.07
N ALA A 77 -1.49 0.20 -8.98
CA ALA A 77 -2.05 -0.19 -7.70
C ALA A 77 -3.56 0.16 -7.63
N PRO A 78 -4.39 -0.66 -6.96
CA PRO A 78 -5.84 -0.48 -6.87
C PRO A 78 -6.24 0.56 -5.83
N ASN A 79 -7.45 1.13 -5.88
CA ASN A 79 -7.92 1.99 -4.77
C ASN A 79 -8.28 1.17 -3.52
N VAL A 80 -8.77 -0.05 -3.73
CA VAL A 80 -9.00 -1.03 -2.67
C VAL A 80 -8.10 -2.22 -2.97
N LEU A 81 -7.14 -2.47 -2.08
CA LEU A 81 -6.21 -3.57 -2.16
C LEU A 81 -6.71 -4.73 -1.31
N THR A 82 -6.96 -5.85 -1.98
CA THR A 82 -7.25 -7.13 -1.33
C THR A 82 -6.00 -8.00 -1.35
N ILE A 83 -5.59 -8.51 -0.18
CA ILE A 83 -4.48 -9.45 -0.05
C ILE A 83 -5.04 -10.77 0.47
N ASN A 84 -4.82 -11.83 -0.29
CA ASN A 84 -5.13 -13.19 0.12
C ASN A 84 -3.85 -13.87 0.60
N LEU A 85 -3.82 -14.36 1.84
CA LEU A 85 -2.68 -15.10 2.35
C LEU A 85 -2.87 -16.58 2.04
N LYS A 86 -2.01 -17.16 1.20
CA LYS A 86 -2.08 -18.57 0.79
C LYS A 86 -1.73 -19.48 1.97
N ARG A 87 -2.72 -19.71 2.84
CA ARG A 87 -2.57 -20.53 4.05
C ARG A 87 -2.70 -22.01 3.80
N PHE A 88 -3.08 -22.46 2.60
CA PHE A 88 -3.29 -23.87 2.33
C PHE A 88 -2.24 -24.39 1.36
N MET A 89 -1.52 -25.43 1.79
CA MET A 89 -0.54 -26.11 0.96
C MET A 89 -1.11 -27.42 0.45
N TYR A 90 -0.86 -27.73 -0.82
CA TYR A 90 -1.21 -29.00 -1.46
C TYR A 90 0.01 -29.94 -1.48
N GLY A 91 -0.20 -31.24 -1.26
CA GLY A 91 0.85 -32.28 -1.30
C GLY A 91 0.84 -33.23 -0.10
N SER A 92 1.79 -34.16 -0.04
CA SER A 92 1.85 -35.25 0.97
C SER A 92 2.03 -34.79 2.42
N TYR A 93 2.45 -33.55 2.63
CA TYR A 93 2.53 -32.87 3.94
C TYR A 93 1.63 -31.62 3.98
N GLY A 94 0.59 -31.61 3.14
CA GLY A 94 -0.34 -30.50 2.98
C GLY A 94 -1.17 -30.26 4.23
N GLY A 95 -1.47 -28.99 4.50
CA GLY A 95 -2.21 -28.56 5.68
C GLY A 95 -2.35 -27.04 5.72
N LYS A 96 -3.10 -26.56 6.71
CA LYS A 96 -3.21 -25.12 6.95
C LYS A 96 -1.96 -24.60 7.66
N ILE A 97 -1.38 -23.56 7.07
CA ILE A 97 -0.34 -22.73 7.68
C ILE A 97 -1.00 -21.89 8.78
N ASP A 98 -0.90 -22.41 9.99
CA ASP A 98 -1.48 -21.76 11.16
C ASP A 98 -0.53 -20.76 11.84
N ARG A 99 0.69 -20.55 11.35
CA ARG A 99 1.56 -19.51 11.93
C ARG A 99 0.98 -18.11 11.76
N MET A 100 1.32 -17.24 12.71
CA MET A 100 1.08 -15.80 12.60
C MET A 100 1.84 -15.22 11.41
N VAL A 101 1.19 -14.28 10.73
CA VAL A 101 1.80 -13.46 9.68
C VAL A 101 1.46 -12.02 10.05
N ASP A 102 2.47 -11.26 10.42
CA ASP A 102 2.25 -9.91 10.93
C ASP A 102 1.84 -8.97 9.82
N PHE A 103 0.83 -8.15 10.11
CA PHE A 103 0.35 -7.06 9.29
C PHE A 103 0.18 -5.81 10.14
N ALA A 104 0.12 -4.65 9.50
CA ALA A 104 0.06 -3.36 10.18
C ALA A 104 -1.13 -2.55 9.67
N THR A 105 -1.60 -1.61 10.47
CA THR A 105 -2.69 -0.69 10.09
C THR A 105 -2.34 0.15 8.86
N LYS A 106 -1.04 0.38 8.61
CA LYS A 106 -0.53 1.12 7.45
C LYS A 106 0.36 0.23 6.60
N LEU A 107 0.19 0.30 5.29
CA LEU A 107 1.00 -0.43 4.30
C LEU A 107 1.49 0.55 3.23
N ASP A 108 2.77 0.45 2.86
CA ASP A 108 3.36 1.19 1.74
C ASP A 108 3.66 0.21 0.60
N LEU A 109 2.92 0.32 -0.50
CA LEU A 109 3.13 -0.49 -1.70
C LEU A 109 4.21 0.08 -2.63
N THR A 110 4.68 1.31 -2.40
CA THR A 110 5.64 2.01 -3.27
C THR A 110 6.89 1.16 -3.61
N PRO A 111 7.51 0.41 -2.66
CA PRO A 111 8.69 -0.40 -2.96
C PRO A 111 8.45 -1.55 -3.96
N PHE A 112 7.19 -1.98 -4.10
CA PHE A 112 6.78 -3.13 -4.92
C PHE A 112 6.26 -2.70 -6.31
N MET A 113 6.25 -1.39 -6.58
CA MET A 113 5.77 -0.83 -7.84
C MET A 113 6.80 -0.99 -8.98
N SER A 114 6.27 -1.12 -10.19
CA SER A 114 7.02 -1.33 -11.44
C SER A 114 7.83 -0.10 -11.86
N LYS A 115 7.30 1.09 -11.53
CA LYS A 115 7.88 2.41 -11.74
C LYS A 115 8.06 3.07 -10.38
N ARG A 116 9.25 3.63 -10.14
CA ARG A 116 9.44 4.54 -9.00
C ARG A 116 8.67 5.81 -9.33
N LYS A 117 7.56 6.03 -8.63
CA LYS A 117 6.87 7.31 -8.71
C LYS A 117 7.65 8.36 -7.93
N GLU A 118 7.48 9.61 -8.28
CA GLU A 118 8.05 10.71 -7.51
C GLU A 118 7.63 10.65 -6.03
N PRO A 119 8.40 11.23 -5.11
CA PRO A 119 8.15 11.14 -3.66
C PRO A 119 6.74 11.53 -3.21
N GLN A 120 6.06 12.32 -4.03
CA GLN A 120 4.71 12.82 -3.85
C GLN A 120 3.59 11.82 -4.18
N HIS A 121 3.86 10.77 -4.96
CA HIS A 121 2.88 9.76 -5.36
C HIS A 121 3.14 8.42 -4.67
N ARG A 122 3.06 8.41 -3.33
CA ARG A 122 3.25 7.18 -2.55
C ARG A 122 1.99 6.33 -2.54
N GLU A 123 2.17 5.03 -2.73
CA GLU A 123 1.09 4.05 -2.71
C GLU A 123 0.83 3.59 -1.28
N LYS A 124 0.37 4.52 -0.43
CA LYS A 124 0.06 4.26 0.98
C LYS A 124 -1.37 3.80 1.15
N TYR A 125 -1.56 2.86 2.08
CA TYR A 125 -2.85 2.26 2.36
C TYR A 125 -3.11 2.17 3.87
N THR A 126 -4.40 2.19 4.21
CA THR A 126 -4.92 1.95 5.55
C THR A 126 -5.73 0.66 5.58
N LEU A 127 -5.42 -0.21 6.54
CA LEU A 127 -6.20 -1.41 6.82
C LEU A 127 -7.59 -1.01 7.30
N TYR A 128 -8.63 -1.62 6.72
CA TYR A 128 -10.01 -1.43 7.16
C TYR A 128 -10.78 -2.73 7.34
N GLY A 129 -10.24 -3.87 6.87
CA GLY A 129 -10.87 -5.17 7.01
C GLY A 129 -9.86 -6.29 7.21
N VAL A 130 -10.16 -7.22 8.11
CA VAL A 130 -9.43 -8.48 8.30
C VAL A 130 -10.43 -9.61 8.31
N LEU A 131 -10.29 -10.56 7.39
CA LEU A 131 -11.06 -11.80 7.42
C LEU A 131 -10.20 -12.89 8.05
N VAL A 132 -10.75 -13.62 9.01
CA VAL A 132 -10.10 -14.74 9.68
C VAL A 132 -10.82 -16.02 9.32
N HIS A 133 -10.04 -17.07 9.11
CA HIS A 133 -10.53 -18.44 9.01
C HIS A 133 -10.00 -19.23 10.21
N SER A 134 -10.89 -19.66 11.11
CA SER A 134 -10.60 -20.62 12.18
C SER A 134 -10.89 -22.04 11.70
N GLY A 135 -10.09 -23.02 12.09
CA GLY A 135 -10.21 -24.41 11.62
C GLY A 135 -8.99 -24.90 10.85
N HIS A 136 -8.85 -26.21 10.73
CA HIS A 136 -7.62 -26.87 10.25
C HIS A 136 -7.68 -27.29 8.78
N SER A 137 -8.87 -27.34 8.17
CA SER A 137 -9.07 -27.85 6.81
C SER A 137 -9.49 -26.76 5.84
N THR A 138 -9.45 -27.05 4.54
CA THR A 138 -10.05 -26.20 3.50
C THR A 138 -11.55 -26.42 3.34
N GLN A 139 -12.09 -27.50 3.93
CA GLN A 139 -13.47 -27.97 3.74
C GLN A 139 -14.37 -27.64 4.94
N SER A 140 -13.78 -27.23 6.06
CA SER A 140 -14.48 -26.90 7.30
C SER A 140 -13.71 -25.87 8.11
N GLY A 141 -14.46 -25.00 8.75
CA GLY A 141 -13.94 -23.96 9.61
C GLY A 141 -15.00 -22.90 9.88
N HIS A 142 -14.57 -21.84 10.55
CA HIS A 142 -15.41 -20.71 10.94
C HIS A 142 -14.80 -19.41 10.43
N TYR A 143 -15.58 -18.64 9.69
CA TYR A 143 -15.15 -17.35 9.16
C TYR A 143 -15.77 -16.23 9.98
N TYR A 144 -14.93 -15.30 10.41
CA TYR A 144 -15.35 -14.08 11.07
C TYR A 144 -14.45 -12.93 10.63
N SER A 145 -14.90 -11.70 10.84
CA SER A 145 -14.18 -10.53 10.32
C SER A 145 -14.02 -9.44 11.36
N PHE A 146 -13.03 -8.59 11.12
CA PHE A 146 -12.82 -7.36 11.85
C PHE A 146 -12.90 -6.22 10.85
N VAL A 147 -13.75 -5.22 11.13
CA VAL A 147 -13.99 -4.09 10.23
C VAL A 147 -13.77 -2.79 10.98
N ARG A 148 -13.04 -1.87 10.35
CA ARG A 148 -12.85 -0.51 10.82
C ARG A 148 -13.93 0.38 10.23
N THR A 149 -14.69 1.06 11.08
CA THR A 149 -15.70 2.02 10.63
C THR A 149 -15.03 3.29 10.09
N GLY A 150 -15.77 4.08 9.30
CA GLY A 150 -15.29 5.39 8.84
C GLY A 150 -14.94 6.36 9.98
N SER A 151 -15.56 6.19 11.15
CA SER A 151 -15.26 6.93 12.37
C SER A 151 -13.96 6.49 13.08
N GLY A 152 -13.36 5.36 12.67
CA GLY A 152 -12.08 4.87 13.19
C GLY A 152 -12.12 3.63 14.11
N PRO A 153 -13.17 3.35 14.92
CA PRO A 153 -13.27 2.15 15.74
C PRO A 153 -13.29 0.83 14.96
N TRP A 154 -12.75 -0.21 15.59
CA TRP A 154 -12.81 -1.59 15.10
C TRP A 154 -13.97 -2.36 15.72
N HIS A 155 -14.61 -3.19 14.93
CA HIS A 155 -15.64 -4.14 15.36
C HIS A 155 -15.27 -5.54 14.91
N ALA A 156 -15.41 -6.52 15.80
CA ALA A 156 -15.47 -7.93 15.45
C ALA A 156 -16.90 -8.26 15.01
N MET A 157 -17.02 -8.94 13.88
CA MET A 157 -18.27 -9.40 13.28
C MET A 157 -18.17 -10.92 13.15
N ASP A 158 -18.86 -11.61 14.04
CA ASP A 158 -18.86 -13.06 14.20
C ASP A 158 -20.31 -13.57 14.21
N ASP A 159 -20.81 -13.89 13.02
CA ASP A 159 -22.23 -14.20 12.74
C ASP A 159 -23.18 -13.14 13.34
N SER A 160 -24.02 -13.52 14.29
CA SER A 160 -24.97 -12.64 14.99
C SER A 160 -24.31 -11.78 16.07
N ARG A 161 -23.04 -12.02 16.41
CA ARG A 161 -22.31 -11.31 17.45
C ARG A 161 -21.46 -10.21 16.84
N VAL A 162 -21.82 -8.97 17.13
CA VAL A 162 -21.04 -7.79 16.75
C VAL A 162 -20.59 -7.07 18.00
N GLY A 163 -19.30 -6.78 18.10
CA GLY A 163 -18.72 -6.15 19.28
C GLY A 163 -17.53 -5.26 18.96
N ARG A 164 -17.40 -4.14 19.67
CA ARG A 164 -16.24 -3.25 19.53
C ARG A 164 -14.98 -3.93 20.07
N VAL A 165 -13.86 -3.77 19.37
CA VAL A 165 -12.56 -4.32 19.76
C VAL A 165 -11.44 -3.31 19.61
N SER A 166 -10.30 -3.57 20.26
CA SER A 166 -9.11 -2.74 20.12
C SER A 166 -8.35 -3.07 18.83
N GLU A 167 -7.62 -2.09 18.29
CA GLU A 167 -6.73 -2.33 17.14
C GLU A 167 -5.68 -3.40 17.44
N GLN A 168 -5.15 -3.43 18.67
CA GLN A 168 -4.18 -4.45 19.09
C GLN A 168 -4.76 -5.87 19.01
N THR A 169 -6.05 -6.03 19.33
CA THR A 169 -6.75 -7.31 19.18
C THR A 169 -6.82 -7.73 17.72
N VAL A 170 -7.08 -6.79 16.80
CA VAL A 170 -7.17 -7.03 15.36
C VAL A 170 -5.82 -7.41 14.77
N LEU A 171 -4.74 -6.69 15.11
CA LEU A 171 -3.39 -6.96 14.58
C LEU A 171 -2.79 -8.29 15.06
N LYS A 172 -3.34 -8.89 16.12
CA LYS A 172 -2.94 -10.21 16.63
C LYS A 172 -3.73 -11.38 16.02
N GLN A 173 -4.56 -11.13 15.00
CA GLN A 173 -5.36 -12.17 14.37
C GLN A 173 -4.61 -12.97 13.31
N ARG A 174 -4.98 -14.23 13.13
CA ARG A 174 -4.51 -15.09 12.05
C ARG A 174 -5.24 -14.76 10.75
N ALA A 175 -4.96 -13.59 10.18
CA ALA A 175 -5.63 -13.09 8.99
C ALA A 175 -5.56 -14.10 7.83
N TYR A 176 -6.69 -14.40 7.21
CA TYR A 176 -6.80 -15.15 5.95
C TYR A 176 -6.80 -14.18 4.76
N MET A 177 -7.59 -13.11 4.85
CA MET A 177 -7.58 -12.00 3.88
C MET A 177 -7.46 -10.66 4.60
N LEU A 178 -6.81 -9.71 3.94
CA LEU A 178 -6.63 -8.34 4.42
C LEU A 178 -7.18 -7.37 3.38
N PHE A 179 -7.89 -6.35 3.84
CA PHE A 179 -8.49 -5.32 3.01
C PHE A 179 -7.94 -3.95 3.41
N TYR A 180 -7.35 -3.29 2.42
CA TYR A 180 -6.67 -2.02 2.54
C TYR A 180 -7.29 -1.01 1.58
N ILE A 181 -7.50 0.22 2.04
CA ILE A 181 -7.96 1.33 1.19
C ILE A 181 -6.81 2.31 0.99
N ARG A 182 -6.64 2.79 -0.25
CA ARG A 182 -5.59 3.77 -0.58
C ARG A 182 -5.86 5.06 0.20
N ASP A 183 -4.81 5.59 0.83
CA ASP A 183 -4.86 6.89 1.49
C ASP A 183 -5.06 7.96 0.41
N ALA A 184 -6.04 8.86 0.59
CA ALA A 184 -6.20 9.99 -0.31
C ALA A 184 -4.91 10.84 -0.32
N GLU A 185 -4.48 11.28 -1.50
CA GLU A 185 -3.36 12.22 -1.58
C GLU A 185 -3.75 13.51 -0.85
N ARG A 186 -2.86 14.01 0.01
CA ARG A 186 -3.08 15.30 0.67
C ARG A 186 -3.16 16.37 -0.43
N PRO A 187 -4.20 17.22 -0.45
CA PRO A 187 -4.19 18.38 -1.33
C PRO A 187 -2.93 19.20 -1.09
N LYS A 188 -2.26 19.64 -2.17
CA LYS A 188 -1.18 20.62 -2.05
C LYS A 188 -1.75 21.85 -1.32
N PRO A 189 -1.05 22.44 -0.34
CA PRO A 189 -1.40 23.79 0.09
C PRO A 189 -1.37 24.67 -1.16
N LYS A 190 -2.50 25.34 -1.46
CA LYS A 190 -2.57 26.29 -2.57
C LYS A 190 -1.42 27.30 -2.38
N PRO A 191 -0.70 27.70 -3.44
CA PRO A 191 0.24 28.80 -3.33
C PRO A 191 -0.51 29.97 -2.69
N GLN A 192 -0.07 30.40 -1.52
CA GLN A 192 -0.64 31.60 -0.91
C GLN A 192 -0.33 32.76 -1.87
N PRO A 193 -1.32 33.59 -2.24
CA PRO A 193 -1.01 34.82 -2.96
C PRO A 193 -0.01 35.60 -2.11
N SER A 194 1.13 35.95 -2.70
CA SER A 194 2.10 36.84 -2.09
C SER A 194 1.37 38.10 -1.61
N PRO A 195 1.66 38.62 -0.40
CA PRO A 195 1.06 39.86 0.05
C PRO A 195 1.32 40.93 -1.01
N SER A 196 0.25 41.56 -1.51
CA SER A 196 0.38 42.74 -2.37
C SER A 196 1.21 43.78 -1.62
N PRO A 197 2.08 44.54 -2.32
CA PRO A 197 2.84 45.60 -1.68
C PRO A 197 1.85 46.57 -1.02
N ALA A 198 2.04 46.80 0.27
CA ALA A 198 1.20 47.70 1.06
C ALA A 198 1.17 49.08 0.40
N ALA A 199 -0.04 49.67 0.32
CA ALA A 199 -0.20 51.04 -0.12
C ALA A 199 0.64 51.99 0.78
N PRO A 200 1.24 53.06 0.24
CA PRO A 200 1.99 54.01 1.05
C PRO A 200 1.08 54.64 2.11
N LEU A 201 1.56 54.73 3.35
CA LEU A 201 0.88 55.46 4.42
C LEU A 201 0.68 56.94 4.03
N PRO A 202 -0.45 57.57 4.40
CA PRO A 202 -0.64 59.00 4.21
C PRO A 202 0.34 59.79 5.10
N THR A 203 0.96 60.81 4.51
CA THR A 203 1.85 61.74 5.21
C THR A 203 1.07 62.57 6.26
N PRO A 204 1.62 62.82 7.45
CA PRO A 204 0.95 63.62 8.46
C PRO A 204 0.96 65.11 8.10
N SER A 205 -0.22 65.75 8.22
CA SER A 205 -0.41 67.19 8.06
C SER A 205 0.32 67.99 9.15
N PRO A 206 0.83 69.20 8.85
CA PRO A 206 1.56 70.02 9.82
C PRO A 206 0.62 70.59 10.89
N SER A 207 1.04 70.50 12.16
CA SER A 207 0.34 71.02 13.32
C SER A 207 0.48 72.55 13.43
N ALA A 208 -0.61 73.23 13.81
CA ALA A 208 -0.68 74.69 13.98
C ALA A 208 0.15 75.19 15.19
N PRO A 209 0.64 76.44 15.16
CA PRO A 209 1.54 76.97 16.18
C PRO A 209 0.83 77.33 17.49
N THR A 210 1.50 77.03 18.61
CA THR A 210 1.08 77.29 19.99
C THR A 210 1.25 78.77 20.35
N LEU A 211 0.19 79.41 20.86
CA LEU A 211 0.21 80.78 21.38
C LEU A 211 0.66 80.77 22.85
N ALA A 212 1.68 81.55 23.21
CA ALA A 212 2.22 81.70 24.56
C ALA A 212 1.38 82.66 25.43
N PRO A 213 1.30 82.48 26.76
CA PRO A 213 0.56 83.37 27.64
C PRO A 213 1.40 84.57 28.12
N SER A 214 0.76 85.73 28.18
CA SER A 214 1.27 87.02 28.68
C SER A 214 1.40 87.06 30.21
N LYS A 215 2.51 87.61 30.71
CA LYS A 215 2.72 87.96 32.14
C LYS A 215 2.06 89.31 32.49
N PRO A 216 1.50 89.48 33.70
CA PRO A 216 1.01 90.77 34.18
C PRO A 216 2.12 91.61 34.84
N SER A 217 1.90 92.93 34.88
CA SER A 217 2.61 93.92 35.72
C SER A 217 1.90 94.13 37.05
#